data_AF-A0A183ISU8-F1
#
_entry.id   AF-A0A183ISU8-F1
#
_cell.length_a   1.000
_cell.length_b   1.000
_cell.length_c   1.000
_cell.angle_alpha   90.00
_cell.angle_beta   90.00
_cell.angle_gamma   90.00
#
_symmetry.space_group_name_H-M   'P 1'
#
loop_
_entity.id
_entity.type
_entity.pdbx_description
1 polymer ?
#
loop_
_entity_poly.entity_id
_entity_poly.type
_entity_poly.pdbx_seq_one_letter_code
_entity_poly.pdbx_strand_id
1 'polypeptide(L)'
;MRIHNPCYASPSGVSFGIYSSEAIKAISVKEISNPRTFDDLQHPVMGGLYDSALGPLNSSEQCSTCTLTEIYCPGHFGHISLPLPVYNPLLFDVLFQVCVC
;
A
#
# COMPACT_ATOMS: atom_id res chain seq x y z
N MET A 1 -1.86 -19.29 28.36
CA MET A 1 -2.39 -17.92 28.27
C MET A 1 -1.31 -16.96 28.78
N ARG A 2 -0.47 -16.40 27.89
CA ARG A 2 0.60 -15.45 28.25
C ARG A 2 0.12 -14.03 27.98
N ILE A 3 -0.43 -13.40 29.02
CA ILE A 3 -0.79 -11.99 29.08
C ILE A 3 0.34 -11.21 29.77
N HIS A 4 1.46 -11.01 29.08
CA HIS A 4 2.49 -10.08 29.55
C HIS A 4 3.15 -9.43 28.34
N ASN A 5 2.63 -8.23 27.98
CA ASN A 5 3.44 -7.06 27.66
C ASN A 5 2.54 -5.88 27.25
N PRO A 6 2.11 -5.01 28.17
CA PRO A 6 1.65 -3.69 27.80
C PRO A 6 2.89 -2.80 27.64
N CYS A 7 3.58 -2.91 26.50
CA CYS A 7 4.57 -1.91 26.12
C CYS A 7 3.81 -0.68 25.63
N TYR A 8 3.36 0.19 26.55
CA TYR A 8 2.81 1.49 26.18
C TYR A 8 3.96 2.39 25.72
N ALA A 9 4.48 2.14 24.52
CA ALA A 9 5.40 3.02 23.84
C ALA A 9 4.58 4.18 23.24
N SER A 10 4.65 5.34 23.87
CA SER A 10 4.16 6.57 23.23
C SER A 10 5.18 7.03 22.18
N PRO A 11 4.73 7.47 21.00
CA PRO A 11 5.65 8.02 20.00
C PRO A 11 6.33 9.28 20.58
N SER A 12 7.66 9.31 20.56
CA SER A 12 8.46 10.43 21.07
C SER A 12 8.62 11.58 20.08
N GLY A 13 8.30 11.34 18.81
CA GLY A 13 8.39 12.32 17.73
C GLY A 13 7.98 11.72 16.39
N VAL A 14 7.87 12.58 15.38
CA VAL A 14 7.51 12.20 14.00
C VAL A 14 8.52 12.80 13.05
N SER A 15 8.98 12.00 12.08
CA SER A 15 9.84 12.45 11.00
C SER A 15 9.08 12.37 9.68
N PHE A 16 9.23 13.41 8.86
CA PHE A 16 8.64 13.47 7.53
C PHE A 16 9.71 13.18 6.49
N GLY A 17 9.33 12.46 5.44
CA GLY A 17 10.24 12.07 4.37
C GLY A 17 9.48 11.65 3.12
N ILE A 18 10.22 11.39 2.05
CA ILE A 18 9.68 10.92 0.77
C ILE A 18 10.14 9.48 0.57
N TYR A 19 9.23 8.61 0.15
CA TYR A 19 9.58 7.23 -0.18
C TYR A 19 10.42 7.16 -1.46
N SER A 20 11.49 6.38 -1.44
CA SER A 20 12.20 5.99 -2.66
C SER A 20 11.46 4.85 -3.37
N SER A 21 11.74 4.66 -4.66
CA SER A 21 11.18 3.56 -5.45
C SER A 21 11.48 2.19 -4.83
N GLU A 22 12.67 2.02 -4.26
CA GLU A 22 13.10 0.79 -3.58
C GLU A 22 12.34 0.60 -2.28
N ALA A 23 12.12 1.67 -1.50
CA ALA A 23 11.35 1.61 -0.27
C ALA A 23 9.88 1.22 -0.53
N ILE A 24 9.25 1.78 -1.58
CA ILE A 24 7.89 1.43 -2.00
C ILE A 24 7.81 -0.05 -2.38
N LYS A 25 8.75 -0.54 -3.19
CA LYS A 25 8.79 -1.95 -3.59
C LYS A 25 9.04 -2.89 -2.42
N ALA A 26 9.84 -2.48 -1.44
CA ALA A 26 10.14 -3.29 -0.26
C ALA A 26 8.93 -3.45 0.69
N ILE A 27 8.11 -2.41 0.84
CA ILE A 27 6.89 -2.48 1.66
C ILE A 27 5.69 -3.06 0.91
N SER A 28 5.75 -3.05 -0.43
CA SER A 28 4.64 -3.50 -1.26
C SER A 28 4.57 -5.02 -1.36
N VAL A 29 3.38 -5.57 -1.16
CA VAL A 29 3.12 -7.01 -1.27
C VAL A 29 2.71 -7.43 -2.69
N LYS A 30 2.28 -6.46 -3.53
CA LYS A 30 1.73 -6.74 -4.86
C LYS A 30 1.86 -5.53 -5.80
N GLU A 31 2.20 -5.80 -7.05
CA GLU A 31 2.07 -4.84 -8.15
C GLU A 31 0.66 -4.90 -8.75
N ILE A 32 0.02 -3.74 -8.88
CA ILE A 32 -1.29 -3.60 -9.53
C ILE A 32 -1.07 -3.31 -11.00
N SER A 33 -1.50 -4.25 -11.84
CA SER A 33 -1.27 -4.25 -13.29
C SER A 33 -2.57 -4.25 -14.09
N ASN A 34 -3.68 -4.69 -13.49
CA ASN A 34 -4.98 -4.73 -14.14
C ASN A 34 -5.78 -3.47 -13.80
N PRO A 35 -6.18 -2.66 -14.80
CA PRO A 35 -7.03 -1.49 -14.55
C PRO A 35 -8.47 -1.87 -14.23
N ARG A 36 -8.91 -3.09 -14.57
CA ARG A 36 -10.23 -3.58 -14.14
C ARG A 36 -10.17 -3.95 -12.67
N THR A 37 -11.27 -3.69 -11.97
CA THR A 37 -11.39 -3.95 -10.54
C THR A 37 -12.20 -5.20 -10.27
N PHE A 38 -13.31 -5.37 -11.00
CA PHE A 38 -14.21 -6.51 -10.91
C PHE A 38 -14.41 -7.17 -12.28
N ASP A 39 -14.65 -8.47 -12.29
CA ASP A 39 -15.11 -9.20 -13.46
C ASP A 39 -16.61 -9.02 -13.69
N ASP A 40 -17.14 -9.66 -14.73
CA ASP A 40 -18.55 -9.55 -15.11
C ASP A 40 -19.49 -10.23 -14.09
N LEU A 41 -18.94 -11.05 -13.18
CA LEU A 41 -19.63 -11.71 -12.06
C LEU A 41 -19.49 -10.93 -10.74
N GLN A 42 -18.89 -9.72 -10.77
CA GLN A 42 -18.61 -8.86 -9.62
C GLN A 42 -17.58 -9.41 -8.62
N HIS A 43 -16.74 -10.37 -9.02
CA HIS A 43 -15.61 -10.81 -8.20
C HIS A 43 -14.38 -9.92 -8.43
N PRO A 44 -13.56 -9.67 -7.39
CA PRO A 44 -12.30 -8.95 -7.56
C PRO A 44 -11.37 -9.66 -8.54
N VAL A 45 -10.81 -8.92 -9.49
CA VAL A 45 -9.85 -9.49 -10.44
C VAL A 45 -8.45 -9.54 -9.84
N MET A 46 -7.71 -10.59 -10.18
CA MET A 46 -6.28 -10.68 -9.82
C MET A 46 -5.50 -9.52 -10.44
N GLY A 47 -4.61 -8.93 -9.65
CA GLY A 47 -3.80 -7.77 -10.05
C GLY A 47 -4.60 -6.48 -10.22
N GLY A 48 -5.89 -6.47 -9.86
CA GLY A 48 -6.73 -5.28 -9.79
C GLY A 48 -6.68 -4.59 -8.43
N LEU A 49 -7.46 -3.52 -8.27
CA LEU A 49 -7.42 -2.70 -7.06
C LEU A 49 -7.96 -3.40 -5.79
N TYR A 50 -8.85 -4.39 -5.92
CA TYR A 50 -9.36 -5.19 -4.79
C TYR A 50 -8.73 -6.59 -4.75
N ASP A 51 -7.48 -6.74 -5.22
CA ASP A 51 -6.76 -8.01 -5.08
C ASP A 51 -6.69 -8.43 -3.60
N SER A 52 -7.05 -9.69 -3.33
CA SER A 52 -7.05 -10.29 -1.98
C SER A 52 -5.73 -10.18 -1.20
N ALA A 53 -4.61 -9.95 -1.91
CA ALA A 53 -3.31 -9.70 -1.29
C ALA A 53 -3.24 -8.39 -0.51
N LEU A 54 -4.06 -7.40 -0.88
CA LEU A 54 -4.11 -6.09 -0.22
C LEU A 54 -5.00 -6.10 1.03
N GLY A 55 -5.89 -7.09 1.12
CA GLY A 55 -6.85 -7.24 2.20
C GLY A 55 -8.11 -7.94 1.71
N PRO A 56 -8.96 -8.45 2.62
CA PRO A 56 -10.24 -9.04 2.25
C PRO A 56 -11.26 -7.94 1.95
N LEU A 57 -12.12 -8.14 0.95
CA LEU A 57 -13.17 -7.18 0.61
C LEU A 57 -14.40 -7.30 1.54
N ASN A 58 -14.61 -8.49 2.08
CA ASN A 58 -15.76 -8.81 2.92
C ASN A 58 -15.36 -9.80 4.02
N SER A 59 -16.23 -9.95 5.02
CA SER A 59 -15.99 -10.84 6.17
C SER A 59 -15.94 -12.34 5.82
N SER A 60 -16.43 -12.74 4.64
CA SER A 60 -16.34 -14.12 4.13
C SER A 60 -15.00 -14.46 3.49
N GLU A 61 -14.18 -13.45 3.18
CA GLU A 61 -12.88 -13.59 2.55
C GLU A 61 -11.74 -13.47 3.56
N GLN A 62 -10.60 -14.07 3.22
CA GLN A 62 -9.36 -13.96 3.97
C GLN A 62 -8.30 -13.30 3.11
N CYS A 63 -7.47 -12.46 3.73
CA CYS A 63 -6.34 -11.86 3.02
C CYS A 63 -5.35 -12.94 2.58
N SER A 64 -4.90 -12.93 1.32
CA SER A 64 -3.92 -13.91 0.85
C SER A 64 -2.51 -13.69 1.42
N THR A 65 -2.22 -12.50 1.97
CA THR A 65 -0.91 -12.14 2.53
C THR A 65 -0.79 -12.53 4.01
N CYS A 66 -1.76 -12.11 4.84
CA CYS A 66 -1.71 -12.38 6.29
C CYS A 66 -2.67 -13.49 6.76
N THR A 67 -3.53 -14.02 5.89
CA THR A 67 -4.55 -15.05 6.20
C THR A 67 -5.55 -14.66 7.29
N LEU A 68 -5.62 -13.37 7.62
CA LEU A 68 -6.58 -12.82 8.57
C LEU A 68 -7.86 -12.37 7.86
N THR A 69 -8.96 -12.35 8.61
CA THR A 69 -10.25 -11.81 8.17
C THR A 69 -10.27 -10.28 8.25
N GLU A 70 -11.32 -9.66 7.70
CA GLU A 70 -11.53 -8.21 7.62
C GLU A 70 -11.27 -7.46 8.93
N ILE A 71 -11.74 -7.98 10.06
CA ILE A 71 -11.63 -7.32 11.37
C ILE A 71 -10.19 -7.29 11.89
N TYR A 72 -9.37 -8.29 11.54
CA TYR A 72 -8.02 -8.46 12.08
C TYR A 72 -6.93 -8.10 11.09
N CYS A 73 -7.27 -7.92 9.81
CA CYS A 73 -6.34 -7.52 8.77
C CYS A 73 -6.09 -6.01 8.84
N PRO A 74 -4.83 -5.54 8.97
CA PRO A 74 -4.51 -4.11 8.95
C PRO A 74 -4.56 -3.50 7.53
N GLY A 75 -4.70 -4.34 6.51
CA GLY A 75 -4.45 -3.97 5.11
C GLY A 75 -2.96 -4.00 4.75
N HIS A 76 -2.69 -4.18 3.46
CA HIS A 76 -1.33 -4.28 2.93
C HIS A 76 -1.12 -3.32 1.75
N PHE A 77 0.09 -2.78 1.63
CA PHE A 77 0.41 -1.83 0.58
C PHE A 77 0.63 -2.54 -0.77
N GLY A 78 -0.02 -2.03 -1.81
CA GLY A 78 0.30 -2.32 -3.21
C GLY A 78 1.11 -1.18 -3.84
N HIS A 79 1.66 -1.41 -5.02
CA HIS A 79 2.23 -0.35 -5.84
C HIS A 79 1.79 -0.47 -7.30
N ILE A 80 1.77 0.66 -8.00
CA ILE A 80 1.57 0.71 -9.46
C ILE A 80 2.91 1.12 -10.07
N SER A 81 3.43 0.29 -10.96
CA SER A 81 4.65 0.60 -11.69
C SER A 81 4.34 1.53 -12.85
N LEU A 82 4.79 2.78 -12.75
CA LEU A 82 4.66 3.73 -13.85
C LEU A 82 5.73 3.43 -14.91
N PRO A 83 5.39 3.36 -16.20
CA PRO A 83 6.34 3.01 -17.26
C PRO A 83 7.40 4.08 -17.48
N LEU A 84 7.15 5.31 -17.02
CA LEU A 84 8.04 6.46 -17.11
C LEU A 84 8.10 7.19 -15.77
N PRO A 85 9.22 7.86 -15.45
CA PRO A 85 9.29 8.73 -14.29
C PRO A 85 8.29 9.88 -14.44
N VAL A 86 7.47 10.11 -13.42
CA VAL A 86 6.49 11.19 -13.37
C VAL A 86 6.82 12.10 -12.20
N TYR A 87 6.77 13.41 -12.43
CA TYR A 87 7.00 14.40 -11.38
C TYR A 87 5.85 14.39 -10.37
N ASN A 88 6.19 14.46 -9.08
CA ASN A 88 5.19 14.70 -8.04
C ASN A 88 4.76 16.18 -8.09
N PRO A 89 3.49 16.51 -8.38
CA PRO A 89 3.02 17.90 -8.48
C PRO A 89 3.29 18.72 -7.22
N LEU A 90 3.30 18.10 -6.04
CA LEU A 90 3.55 18.78 -4.76
C LEU A 90 5.00 19.26 -4.59
N LEU A 91 5.94 18.67 -5.34
CA LEU A 91 7.36 19.00 -5.28
C LEU A 91 7.83 19.75 -6.53
N PHE A 92 6.93 20.02 -7.47
CA PHE A 92 7.28 20.55 -8.77
C PHE A 92 7.90 21.95 -8.70
N ASP A 93 7.35 22.83 -7.85
CA ASP A 93 7.87 24.20 -7.67
C ASP A 93 9.31 24.19 -7.13
N VAL A 94 9.60 23.31 -6.17
CA VAL A 94 10.95 23.14 -5.60
C VAL A 94 11.90 22.60 -6.65
N LEU A 95 11.46 21.62 -7.43
CA LEU A 95 12.26 21.02 -8.50
C LEU A 95 12.59 22.06 -9.59
N PHE A 96 11.62 22.87 -9.99
CA PHE A 96 11.83 23.91 -10.99
C PHE A 96 12.86 24.95 -10.51
N GLN A 97 12.80 25.37 -9.25
CA GLN A 97 13.78 26.30 -8.68
C GLN A 97 15.20 25.73 -8.72
N VAL A 98 15.38 24.45 -8.38
CA VAL A 98 16.70 23.80 -8.39
C VAL A 98 17.25 23.67 -9.82
N CYS A 99 16.40 23.38 -10.81
CA CYS A 99 16.84 23.19 -12.19
C CYS A 99 17.17 24.50 -12.95
N VAL A 100 16.70 25.65 -12.46
CA VAL A 100 16.92 26.97 -13.10
C VAL A 100 18.12 27.71 -12.49
N CYS A 101 18.72 27.18 -11.42
CA CYS A 101 20.03 27.61 -10.89
C CYS A 101 21.19 27.04 -11.72
#